data_AF-A0A438NC14-F1
#
_entry.id   AF-A0A438NC14-F1
#
_cell.length_a   1.000
_cell.length_b   1.000
_cell.length_c   1.000
_cell.angle_alpha   90.00
_cell.angle_beta   90.00
_cell.angle_gamma   90.00
#
_symmetry.space_group_name_H-M   'P 1'
#
loop_
_entity.id
_entity.type
_entity.pdbx_description
1 polymer ?
#
loop_
_entity_poly.entity_id
_entity_poly.type
_entity_poly.pdbx_seq_one_letter_code
_entity_poly.pdbx_strand_id
1 'polypeptide(L)'
;MILKLGIVAKASLPDFVNIDDAGEGRVQDMRQAFQDAVKLARVAAATFDPCEEVYQRYFTALDAVFVHNIFKTLANMPLEIELDENTSLELLSSEAVTSLNPMFSKLEISLGDHPDIPESAKHCSTSSTTAAFCYTSRALGDWAYISLCDTIWQYPSLSEIEHSSDPSKRGEPGWGCDGIGDHDSEYMTSPGGILLHEMLHWYGLFQDVPYFDQVIEENSVGIPQIGDFQGPKPPDGYGSFHAQQLRSVDNADNFRVYAESKYWGFTCRRSFKGSTDTADDELRTSQRSTQLPPINDDGSLE
;
A
#
# COMPACT_ATOMS: atom_id res chain seq x y z
N MET A 1 32.39 23.45 30.82
CA MET A 1 30.98 23.51 30.38
C MET A 1 30.88 22.64 29.14
N ILE A 2 30.50 21.38 29.31
CA ILE A 2 30.43 20.39 28.23
C ILE A 2 28.98 20.37 27.75
N LEU A 3 28.77 20.80 26.51
CA LEU A 3 27.50 20.70 25.81
C LEU A 3 27.17 19.20 25.66
N LYS A 4 26.11 18.75 26.35
CA LYS A 4 25.46 17.48 26.02
C LYS A 4 24.83 17.63 24.65
N LEU A 5 25.38 16.94 23.66
CA LEU A 5 24.70 16.67 22.40
C LEU A 5 23.39 15.96 22.75
N GLY A 6 22.27 16.64 22.49
CA GLY A 6 20.95 16.06 22.58
C GLY A 6 20.86 14.86 21.66
N ILE A 7 20.40 13.74 22.22
CA ILE A 7 19.97 12.58 21.45
C ILE A 7 18.82 13.07 20.57
N VAL A 8 19.08 13.19 19.27
CA VAL A 8 18.01 13.37 18.28
C VAL A 8 17.14 12.11 18.39
N ALA A 9 15.86 12.30 18.74
CA ALA A 9 14.91 11.20 18.79
C ALA A 9 14.91 10.49 17.43
N LYS A 10 15.21 9.18 17.44
CA LYS A 10 15.07 8.31 16.27
C LYS A 10 13.64 8.51 15.76
N ALA A 11 13.46 8.92 14.50
CA ALA A 11 12.14 8.91 13.88
C ALA A 11 11.55 7.49 14.02
N SER A 12 10.27 7.38 14.35
CA SER A 12 9.54 6.11 14.55
C SER A 12 9.37 5.36 13.23
N LEU A 13 10.47 4.82 12.71
CA LEU A 13 10.46 3.97 11.51
C LEU A 13 10.14 2.52 11.91
N PRO A 14 9.56 1.73 10.99
CA PRO A 14 9.52 0.28 11.12
C PRO A 14 10.92 -0.30 11.29
N ASP A 15 10.99 -1.44 11.96
CA ASP A 15 12.19 -2.26 11.96
C ASP A 15 12.20 -3.12 10.69
N PHE A 16 13.31 -3.08 9.95
CA PHE A 16 13.48 -3.78 8.69
C PHE A 16 14.34 -5.02 8.92
N VAL A 17 13.73 -6.20 8.83
CA VAL A 17 14.35 -7.49 9.12
C VAL A 17 14.89 -8.10 7.82
N ASN A 18 16.20 -8.29 7.75
CA ASN A 18 16.86 -8.98 6.63
C ASN A 18 17.15 -10.41 7.04
N ILE A 19 16.40 -11.37 6.49
CA ILE A 19 16.48 -12.78 6.90
C ILE A 19 17.58 -13.53 6.12
N ASP A 20 17.88 -13.09 4.89
CA ASP A 20 18.69 -13.86 3.93
C ASP A 20 20.01 -13.21 3.52
N ASP A 21 20.53 -12.25 4.30
CA ASP A 21 21.71 -11.44 3.91
C ASP A 21 21.55 -10.81 2.51
N ALA A 22 20.33 -10.40 2.14
CA ALA A 22 19.92 -10.01 0.79
C ALA A 22 20.59 -8.73 0.23
N GLY A 23 21.72 -8.32 0.80
CA GLY A 23 22.47 -7.13 0.46
C GLY A 23 21.81 -5.86 0.99
N GLU A 24 22.61 -4.81 1.20
CA GLU A 24 22.12 -3.50 1.64
C GLU A 24 21.07 -2.91 0.66
N GLY A 25 21.12 -3.30 -0.62
CA GLY A 25 20.18 -2.85 -1.65
C GLY A 25 18.73 -3.23 -1.36
N ARG A 26 18.45 -4.49 -0.97
CA ARG A 26 17.07 -4.92 -0.68
C ARG A 26 16.48 -4.21 0.52
N VAL A 27 17.27 -3.96 1.56
CA VAL A 27 16.82 -3.17 2.71
C VAL A 27 16.47 -1.73 2.29
N GLN A 28 17.21 -1.15 1.34
CA GLN A 28 16.85 0.15 0.78
C GLN A 28 15.55 0.10 -0.04
N ASP A 29 15.34 -0.95 -0.84
CA ASP A 29 14.08 -1.13 -1.59
C ASP A 29 12.87 -1.22 -0.63
N MET A 30 12.99 -1.95 0.48
CA MET A 30 11.95 -2.02 1.51
C MET A 30 11.66 -0.67 2.16
N ARG A 31 12.72 0.10 2.47
CA ARG A 31 12.57 1.46 3.01
C ARG A 31 11.90 2.38 2.00
N GLN A 32 12.25 2.26 0.72
CA GLN A 32 11.62 3.04 -0.35
C GLN A 32 10.14 2.66 -0.50
N ALA A 33 9.80 1.38 -0.47
CA ALA A 33 8.40 0.92 -0.50
C ALA A 33 7.60 1.52 0.67
N PHE A 34 8.14 1.53 1.89
CA PHE A 34 7.47 2.15 3.04
C PHE A 34 7.29 3.66 2.87
N GLN A 35 8.32 4.36 2.37
CA GLN A 35 8.22 5.79 2.09
C GLN A 35 7.18 6.09 1.01
N ASP A 36 7.12 5.27 -0.03
CA ASP A 36 6.13 5.38 -1.10
C ASP A 36 4.71 5.11 -0.56
N ALA A 37 4.51 4.10 0.30
CA ALA A 37 3.23 3.84 0.96
C ALA A 37 2.74 5.07 1.75
N VAL A 38 3.59 5.65 2.58
CA VAL A 38 3.27 6.87 3.34
C VAL A 38 3.04 8.06 2.39
N LYS A 39 3.77 8.16 1.27
CA LYS A 39 3.58 9.21 0.25
C LYS A 39 2.20 9.10 -0.41
N LEU A 40 1.78 7.90 -0.80
CA LEU A 40 0.45 7.63 -1.35
C LEU A 40 -0.65 8.07 -0.37
N ALA A 41 -0.55 7.65 0.89
CA ALA A 41 -1.50 8.03 1.93
C ALA A 41 -1.55 9.54 2.16
N ARG A 42 -0.40 10.23 2.15
CA ARG A 42 -0.33 11.69 2.29
C ARG A 42 -1.02 12.42 1.15
N VAL A 43 -0.82 11.98 -0.10
CA VAL A 43 -1.51 12.60 -1.24
C VAL A 43 -3.01 12.33 -1.14
N ALA A 44 -3.42 11.11 -0.82
CA ALA A 44 -4.83 10.76 -0.64
C ALA A 44 -5.53 11.59 0.45
N ALA A 45 -4.87 11.80 1.60
CA ALA A 45 -5.40 12.64 2.69
C ALA A 45 -5.42 14.13 2.30
N ALA A 46 -4.32 14.67 1.77
CA ALA A 46 -4.20 16.10 1.47
C ALA A 46 -5.10 16.56 0.32
N THR A 47 -5.46 15.65 -0.58
CA THR A 47 -6.32 15.95 -1.73
C THR A 47 -7.73 15.37 -1.59
N PHE A 48 -8.10 14.92 -0.39
CA PHE A 48 -9.36 14.23 -0.13
C PHE A 48 -10.57 15.09 -0.48
N ASP A 49 -11.47 14.57 -1.33
CA ASP A 49 -12.78 15.16 -1.59
C ASP A 49 -13.83 14.05 -1.73
N PRO A 50 -14.81 13.93 -0.81
CA PRO A 50 -15.79 12.86 -0.89
C PRO A 50 -16.80 13.05 -2.04
N CYS A 51 -16.82 14.22 -2.68
CA CYS A 51 -17.70 14.53 -3.81
C CYS A 51 -17.08 14.18 -5.16
N GLU A 52 -15.79 13.85 -5.21
CA GLU A 52 -15.11 13.59 -6.48
C GLU A 52 -15.40 12.18 -7.02
N GLU A 53 -15.30 12.02 -8.34
CA GLU A 53 -15.56 10.73 -9.01
C GLU A 53 -14.62 9.63 -8.52
N VAL A 54 -13.33 9.94 -8.28
CA VAL A 54 -12.37 8.94 -7.78
C VAL A 54 -12.73 8.41 -6.40
N TYR A 55 -13.21 9.24 -5.49
CA TYR A 55 -13.69 8.76 -4.19
C TYR A 55 -14.93 7.87 -4.36
N GLN A 56 -15.90 8.34 -5.15
CA GLN A 56 -17.17 7.63 -5.35
C GLN A 56 -17.01 6.31 -6.09
N ARG A 57 -15.89 6.07 -6.79
CA ARG A 57 -15.56 4.77 -7.38
C ARG A 57 -15.25 3.71 -6.35
N TYR A 58 -14.66 4.06 -5.21
CA TYR A 58 -14.16 3.08 -4.23
C TYR A 58 -14.87 3.10 -2.89
N PHE A 59 -15.63 4.16 -2.58
CA PHE A 59 -16.32 4.30 -1.31
C PHE A 59 -17.69 4.95 -1.47
N THR A 60 -18.48 4.93 -0.38
CA THR A 60 -19.74 5.68 -0.31
C THR A 60 -19.53 7.02 0.40
N ALA A 61 -20.40 7.99 0.14
CA ALA A 61 -20.32 9.29 0.81
C ALA A 61 -20.49 9.20 2.35
N LEU A 62 -21.14 8.14 2.85
CA LEU A 62 -21.31 7.91 4.29
C LEU A 62 -19.98 7.57 4.97
N ASP A 63 -19.05 6.96 4.24
CA ASP A 63 -17.77 6.49 4.76
C ASP A 63 -16.70 7.58 4.79
N ALA A 64 -17.00 8.78 4.29
CA ALA A 64 -16.00 9.81 3.99
C ALA A 64 -15.11 10.18 5.17
N VAL A 65 -15.72 10.41 6.34
CA VAL A 65 -14.96 10.78 7.54
C VAL A 65 -14.07 9.62 7.99
N PHE A 66 -14.57 8.39 7.93
CA PHE A 66 -13.81 7.20 8.30
C PHE A 66 -12.61 7.02 7.36
N VAL A 67 -12.86 7.01 6.04
CA VAL A 67 -11.82 6.84 5.01
C VAL A 67 -10.74 7.93 5.11
N HIS A 68 -11.15 9.18 5.32
CA HIS A 68 -10.19 10.28 5.50
C HIS A 68 -9.32 10.06 6.74
N ASN A 69 -9.90 9.63 7.87
CA ASN A 69 -9.13 9.36 9.09
C ASN A 69 -8.18 8.17 8.94
N ILE A 70 -8.55 7.14 8.17
CA ILE A 70 -7.63 6.04 7.82
C ILE A 70 -6.41 6.58 7.07
N PHE A 71 -6.63 7.39 6.02
CA PHE A 71 -5.51 7.99 5.28
C PHE A 71 -4.69 8.95 6.12
N LYS A 72 -5.30 9.77 6.98
CA LYS A 72 -4.57 10.64 7.90
C LYS A 72 -3.70 9.83 8.86
N THR A 73 -4.20 8.71 9.36
CA THR A 73 -3.44 7.80 10.25
C THR A 73 -2.22 7.22 9.53
N LEU A 74 -2.41 6.68 8.31
CA LEU A 74 -1.32 6.17 7.46
C LEU A 74 -0.31 7.26 7.07
N ALA A 75 -0.81 8.46 6.76
CA ALA A 75 -0.02 9.63 6.39
C ALA A 75 0.77 10.24 7.57
N ASN A 76 0.48 9.79 8.79
CA ASN A 76 0.92 10.39 10.04
C ASN A 76 0.54 11.87 10.13
N MET A 77 -0.75 12.16 9.96
CA MET A 77 -1.36 13.47 10.11
C MET A 77 -2.32 13.47 11.31
N PRO A 78 -2.32 14.53 12.14
CA PRO A 78 -3.24 14.62 13.28
C PRO A 78 -4.71 14.56 12.84
N LEU A 79 -5.53 13.75 13.52
CA LEU A 79 -6.93 13.53 13.14
C LEU A 79 -7.80 14.78 13.30
N GLU A 80 -7.43 15.69 14.20
CA GLU A 80 -8.20 16.90 14.53
C GLU A 80 -7.98 18.06 13.56
N ILE A 81 -6.93 18.01 12.74
CA ILE A 81 -6.62 19.09 11.79
C ILE A 81 -7.47 18.93 10.53
N GLU A 82 -8.30 19.92 10.22
CA GLU A 82 -8.93 20.03 8.91
C GLU A 82 -7.88 20.44 7.87
N LEU A 83 -7.81 19.67 6.77
CA LEU A 83 -6.91 19.93 5.66
C LEU A 83 -7.66 20.75 4.60
N ASP A 84 -7.07 21.87 4.22
CA ASP A 84 -7.44 22.70 3.07
C ASP A 84 -6.18 23.02 2.24
N GLU A 85 -6.33 23.71 1.12
CA GLU A 85 -5.21 24.03 0.22
C GLU A 85 -4.07 24.80 0.94
N ASN A 86 -4.40 25.62 1.95
CA ASN A 86 -3.41 26.46 2.65
C ASN A 86 -2.71 25.68 3.78
N THR A 87 -3.47 24.90 4.53
CA THR A 87 -2.99 24.11 5.68
C THR A 87 -2.25 22.84 5.23
N SER A 88 -2.57 22.29 4.05
CA SER A 88 -1.92 21.08 3.53
C SER A 88 -0.43 21.31 3.24
N LEU A 89 -0.06 22.43 2.63
CA LEU A 89 1.35 22.74 2.33
C LEU A 89 2.17 23.03 3.59
N GLU A 90 1.57 23.72 4.56
CA GLU A 90 2.20 24.00 5.86
C GLU A 90 2.38 22.71 6.66
N LEU A 91 1.35 21.86 6.72
CA LEU A 91 1.39 20.60 7.44
C LEU A 91 2.42 19.63 6.83
N LEU A 92 2.42 19.48 5.50
CA LEU A 92 3.40 18.63 4.78
C LEU A 92 4.85 19.09 5.00
N SER A 93 5.05 20.37 5.35
CA SER A 93 6.37 20.96 5.65
C SER A 93 6.69 21.01 7.15
N SER A 94 5.76 20.58 8.02
CA SER A 94 5.87 20.73 9.48
C SER A 94 6.58 19.56 10.16
N GLU A 95 7.21 19.82 11.31
CA GLU A 95 7.86 18.75 12.11
C GLU A 95 6.88 17.64 12.55
N ALA A 96 5.60 17.99 12.73
CA ALA A 96 4.54 17.05 13.09
C ALA A 96 4.32 15.96 12.04
N VAL A 97 4.54 16.24 10.75
CA VAL A 97 4.51 15.23 9.68
C VAL A 97 5.85 14.52 9.51
N THR A 98 6.96 15.17 9.89
CA THR A 98 8.30 14.56 9.80
C THR A 98 8.58 13.51 10.89
N SER A 99 7.89 13.59 12.04
CA SER A 99 7.99 12.61 13.12
C SER A 99 6.89 11.57 12.99
N LEU A 100 7.23 10.43 12.38
CA LEU A 100 6.33 9.31 12.12
C LEU A 100 5.54 8.83 13.36
N ASN A 101 4.33 8.31 13.12
CA ASN A 101 3.42 7.80 14.15
C ASN A 101 4.21 6.82 15.03
N PRO A 102 4.24 6.98 16.36
CA PRO A 102 4.98 6.08 17.25
C PRO A 102 4.58 4.62 17.05
N MET A 103 3.35 4.34 16.60
CA MET A 103 2.93 2.98 16.24
C MET A 103 3.84 2.34 15.21
N PHE A 104 4.38 3.07 14.23
CA PHE A 104 5.28 2.48 13.22
C PHE A 104 6.54 1.84 13.81
N SER A 105 6.93 2.17 15.05
CA SER A 105 8.01 1.45 15.77
C SER A 105 7.61 0.05 16.26
N LYS A 106 6.32 -0.32 16.15
CA LYS A 106 5.75 -1.64 16.43
C LYS A 106 5.42 -2.42 15.15
N LEU A 107 5.91 -1.94 14.00
CA LEU A 107 5.82 -2.63 12.72
C LEU A 107 7.19 -3.20 12.38
N GLU A 108 7.24 -4.50 12.12
CA GLU A 108 8.42 -5.14 11.53
C GLU A 108 8.11 -5.53 10.09
N ILE A 109 8.99 -5.16 9.17
CA ILE A 109 8.88 -5.49 7.75
C ILE A 109 10.06 -6.39 7.41
N SER A 110 9.78 -7.59 6.90
CA SER A 110 10.79 -8.57 6.52
C SER A 110 10.82 -8.82 5.03
N LEU A 111 11.99 -9.22 4.51
CA LEU A 111 12.09 -9.86 3.20
C LEU A 111 11.91 -11.38 3.39
N GLY A 112 11.00 -11.98 2.63
CA GLY A 112 10.56 -13.35 2.84
C GLY A 112 9.58 -13.47 4.02
N ASP A 113 9.35 -14.69 4.48
CA ASP A 113 8.50 -14.96 5.65
C ASP A 113 9.17 -14.47 6.94
N HIS A 114 8.51 -13.57 7.68
CA HIS A 114 9.02 -13.06 8.96
C HIS A 114 9.40 -14.21 9.93
N PRO A 115 10.56 -14.18 10.62
CA PRO A 115 11.04 -15.33 11.38
C PRO A 115 10.14 -15.70 12.57
N ASP A 116 9.42 -14.73 13.12
CA ASP A 116 8.58 -14.89 14.30
C ASP A 116 7.12 -15.28 14.00
N ILE A 117 6.76 -15.51 12.74
CA ILE A 117 5.42 -16.03 12.41
C ILE A 117 5.37 -17.57 12.51
N PRO A 118 4.23 -18.15 12.90
CA PRO A 118 4.05 -19.60 12.88
C PRO A 118 4.23 -20.17 11.48
N GLU A 119 4.76 -21.40 11.38
CA GLU A 119 4.98 -22.08 10.09
C GLU A 119 3.69 -22.16 9.23
N SER A 120 2.54 -22.33 9.86
CA SER A 120 1.24 -22.39 9.17
C SER A 120 0.77 -21.05 8.57
N ALA A 121 1.42 -19.95 8.93
CA ALA A 121 1.13 -18.59 8.46
C ALA A 121 2.21 -18.07 7.48
N LYS A 122 3.15 -18.92 7.07
CA LYS A 122 4.17 -18.59 6.07
C LYS A 122 3.60 -18.71 4.66
N HIS A 123 3.76 -17.64 3.87
CA HIS A 123 3.23 -17.55 2.51
C HIS A 123 4.32 -17.30 1.47
N CYS A 124 5.41 -16.59 1.79
CA CYS A 124 6.43 -16.28 0.78
C CYS A 124 7.19 -17.52 0.29
N SER A 125 7.42 -18.49 1.18
CA SER A 125 8.07 -19.76 0.83
C SER A 125 7.13 -20.79 0.18
N THR A 126 5.82 -20.60 0.28
CA THR A 126 4.80 -21.59 -0.13
C THR A 126 3.95 -21.14 -1.33
N SER A 127 3.96 -19.85 -1.66
CA SER A 127 3.21 -19.25 -2.76
C SER A 127 4.15 -18.50 -3.70
N SER A 128 4.10 -18.81 -4.99
CA SER A 128 4.87 -18.08 -6.02
C SER A 128 4.22 -16.77 -6.45
N THR A 129 2.96 -16.52 -6.08
CA THR A 129 2.18 -15.37 -6.54
C THR A 129 1.97 -14.30 -5.49
N THR A 130 2.18 -14.62 -4.21
CA THR A 130 2.04 -13.65 -3.11
C THR A 130 3.13 -12.60 -3.21
N ALA A 131 2.76 -11.32 -3.26
CA ALA A 131 3.70 -10.21 -3.27
C ALA A 131 4.07 -9.79 -1.84
N ALA A 132 3.09 -9.69 -0.96
CA ALA A 132 3.28 -9.44 0.45
C ALA A 132 2.13 -10.04 1.26
N PHE A 133 2.27 -10.07 2.58
CA PHE A 133 1.15 -10.31 3.49
C PHE A 133 1.43 -9.72 4.88
N CYS A 134 0.36 -9.34 5.57
CA CYS A 134 0.39 -8.86 6.95
C CYS A 134 -0.05 -9.96 7.91
N TYR A 135 0.79 -10.25 8.90
CA TYR A 135 0.47 -11.12 10.02
C TYR A 135 0.13 -10.30 11.26
N THR A 136 -1.10 -10.46 11.74
CA THR A 136 -1.58 -9.97 13.02
C THR A 136 -2.11 -11.13 13.86
N SER A 137 -2.03 -11.00 15.18
CA SER A 137 -2.66 -11.97 16.08
C SER A 137 -2.93 -11.33 17.44
N ARG A 138 -3.85 -11.90 18.22
CA ARG A 138 -4.11 -11.44 19.59
C ARG A 138 -2.86 -11.51 20.46
N ALA A 139 -1.94 -12.44 20.18
CA ALA A 139 -0.70 -12.58 20.93
C ALA A 139 0.31 -11.45 20.64
N LEU A 140 0.24 -10.83 19.46
CA LEU A 140 1.06 -9.67 19.08
C LEU A 140 0.54 -8.36 19.68
N GLY A 141 -0.73 -8.31 20.08
CA GLY A 141 -1.37 -7.09 20.57
C GLY A 141 -1.34 -6.00 19.49
N ASP A 142 -0.64 -4.90 19.79
CA ASP A 142 -0.51 -3.76 18.88
C ASP A 142 0.55 -3.94 17.78
N TRP A 143 1.34 -5.02 17.82
CA TRP A 143 2.40 -5.27 16.84
C TRP A 143 1.84 -5.91 15.56
N ALA A 144 2.52 -5.65 14.45
CA ALA A 144 2.28 -6.35 13.18
C ALA A 144 3.61 -6.71 12.52
N TYR A 145 3.56 -7.82 11.78
CA TYR A 145 4.67 -8.27 10.94
C TYR A 145 4.19 -8.26 9.49
N ILE A 146 4.90 -7.54 8.62
CA ILE A 146 4.67 -7.58 7.18
C ILE A 146 5.82 -8.34 6.53
N SER A 147 5.47 -9.32 5.70
CA SER A 147 6.42 -10.13 4.94
C SER A 147 6.34 -9.70 3.48
N LEU A 148 7.46 -9.26 2.91
CA LEU A 148 7.59 -8.88 1.51
C LEU A 148 8.22 -10.04 0.75
N CYS A 149 7.46 -10.71 -0.11
CA CYS A 149 7.93 -11.82 -0.91
C CYS A 149 8.68 -11.33 -2.14
N ASP A 150 9.53 -12.17 -2.74
CA ASP A 150 10.34 -11.76 -3.91
C ASP A 150 9.51 -11.25 -5.09
N THR A 151 8.27 -11.72 -5.23
CA THR A 151 7.34 -11.30 -6.28
C THR A 151 7.00 -9.80 -6.22
N ILE A 152 7.10 -9.14 -5.06
CA ILE A 152 6.84 -7.70 -4.96
C ILE A 152 7.81 -6.88 -5.82
N TRP A 153 9.05 -7.34 -5.98
CA TRP A 153 10.09 -6.62 -6.73
C TRP A 153 9.94 -6.72 -8.25
N GLN A 154 8.91 -7.42 -8.71
CA GLN A 154 8.50 -7.41 -10.11
C GLN A 154 7.68 -6.16 -10.45
N TYR A 155 7.15 -5.46 -9.44
CA TYR A 155 6.51 -4.18 -9.60
C TYR A 155 7.55 -3.06 -9.52
N PRO A 156 7.54 -2.10 -10.46
CA PRO A 156 8.39 -0.93 -10.36
C PRO A 156 7.98 -0.01 -9.19
N SER A 157 8.96 0.66 -8.59
CA SER A 157 8.72 1.75 -7.66
C SER A 157 7.92 2.89 -8.31
N LEU A 158 7.32 3.77 -7.50
CA LEU A 158 6.62 4.95 -8.04
C LEU A 158 7.55 5.80 -8.91
N SER A 159 8.81 5.96 -8.48
CA SER A 159 9.81 6.74 -9.20
C SER A 159 10.18 6.14 -10.56
N GLU A 160 10.25 4.81 -10.66
CA GLU A 160 10.55 4.13 -11.91
C GLU A 160 9.37 4.20 -12.88
N ILE A 161 8.13 4.08 -12.39
CA ILE A 161 6.93 4.31 -13.21
C ILE A 161 6.95 5.74 -13.74
N GLU A 162 7.18 6.74 -12.87
CA GLU A 162 7.13 8.16 -13.23
C GLU A 162 8.24 8.54 -14.23
N HIS A 163 9.48 8.11 -13.94
CA HIS A 163 10.68 8.50 -14.66
C HIS A 163 11.67 7.34 -14.80
N SER A 164 11.32 6.34 -15.62
CA SER A 164 12.23 5.23 -15.89
C SER A 164 13.59 5.72 -16.43
N SER A 165 14.66 5.30 -15.76
CA SER A 165 16.04 5.52 -16.19
C SER A 165 16.41 4.67 -17.42
N ASP A 166 15.70 3.56 -17.63
CA ASP A 166 15.82 2.70 -18.80
C ASP A 166 15.13 3.36 -20.02
N PRO A 167 15.89 3.73 -21.07
CA PRO A 167 15.33 4.35 -22.26
C PRO A 167 14.34 3.46 -23.03
N SER A 168 14.45 2.13 -22.90
CA SER A 168 13.58 1.18 -23.60
C SER A 168 12.14 1.20 -23.09
N LYS A 169 11.92 1.66 -21.86
CA LYS A 169 10.60 1.77 -21.23
C LYS A 169 9.88 3.07 -21.56
N ARG A 170 10.54 4.04 -22.19
CA ARG A 170 9.92 5.35 -22.45
C ARG A 170 8.85 5.23 -23.53
N GLY A 171 7.62 5.57 -23.16
CA GLY A 171 6.46 5.49 -24.07
C GLY A 171 5.87 4.08 -24.18
N GLU A 172 6.40 3.11 -23.44
CA GLU A 172 5.82 1.78 -23.33
C GLU A 172 4.63 1.78 -22.33
N PRO A 173 3.65 0.87 -22.51
CA PRO A 173 2.57 0.70 -21.53
C PRO A 173 3.09 0.47 -20.12
N GLY A 174 2.47 1.13 -19.15
CA GLY A 174 2.86 1.09 -17.74
C GLY A 174 4.02 2.01 -17.34
N TRP A 175 4.49 2.88 -18.23
CA TRP A 175 5.60 3.80 -17.94
C TRP A 175 5.30 5.26 -18.30
N GLY A 176 5.54 6.15 -17.34
CA GLY A 176 5.21 7.56 -17.42
C GLY A 176 3.70 7.82 -17.40
N CYS A 177 3.33 9.09 -17.31
CA CYS A 177 1.93 9.50 -17.29
C CYS A 177 1.15 9.02 -18.52
N ASP A 178 1.73 9.06 -19.71
CA ASP A 178 1.00 8.57 -20.89
C ASP A 178 0.88 7.04 -20.92
N GLY A 179 1.90 6.31 -20.45
CA GLY A 179 1.94 4.84 -20.51
C GLY A 179 1.03 4.15 -19.50
N ILE A 180 0.72 4.77 -18.35
CA ILE A 180 -0.21 4.19 -17.36
C ILE A 180 -1.70 4.25 -17.78
N GLY A 181 -2.02 4.68 -19.01
CA GLY A 181 -3.38 4.68 -19.54
C GLY A 181 -4.22 5.86 -19.08
N ASP A 182 -5.55 5.81 -19.24
CA ASP A 182 -6.47 6.89 -18.83
C ASP A 182 -7.47 6.46 -17.74
N HIS A 183 -7.27 5.28 -17.17
CA HIS A 183 -8.11 4.67 -16.15
C HIS A 183 -7.26 3.91 -15.13
N ASP A 184 -7.84 3.62 -13.97
CA ASP A 184 -7.16 2.90 -12.90
C ASP A 184 -6.88 1.45 -13.31
N SER A 185 -5.63 1.01 -13.16
CA SER A 185 -5.17 -0.33 -13.54
C SER A 185 -3.89 -0.71 -12.78
N GLU A 186 -3.48 -1.97 -12.87
CA GLU A 186 -2.26 -2.52 -12.26
C GLU A 186 -0.97 -1.81 -12.75
N TYR A 187 -1.03 -1.08 -13.87
CA TYR A 187 0.09 -0.23 -14.29
C TYR A 187 0.43 0.86 -13.26
N MET A 188 -0.53 1.27 -12.43
CA MET A 188 -0.31 2.24 -11.36
C MET A 188 0.33 1.64 -10.11
N THR A 189 0.32 0.30 -10.00
CA THR A 189 0.71 -0.42 -8.79
C THR A 189 2.23 -0.50 -8.64
N SER A 190 2.66 -0.27 -7.40
CA SER A 190 4.07 -0.29 -6.98
C SER A 190 4.24 -1.07 -5.66
N PRO A 191 5.47 -1.44 -5.27
CA PRO A 191 5.73 -2.02 -3.95
C PRO A 191 5.20 -1.16 -2.79
N GLY A 192 5.20 0.17 -2.93
CA GLY A 192 4.62 1.06 -1.92
C GLY A 192 3.10 1.01 -1.87
N GLY A 193 2.42 0.82 -3.00
CA GLY A 193 0.98 0.56 -3.03
C GLY A 193 0.63 -0.76 -2.35
N ILE A 194 1.36 -1.83 -2.70
CA ILE A 194 1.19 -3.14 -2.06
C ILE A 194 1.46 -3.05 -0.55
N LEU A 195 2.51 -2.36 -0.11
CA LEU A 195 2.77 -2.20 1.31
C LEU A 195 1.70 -1.34 2.02
N LEU A 196 1.13 -0.31 1.36
CA LEU A 196 -0.01 0.42 1.90
C LEU A 196 -1.20 -0.51 2.14
N HIS A 197 -1.48 -1.43 1.20
CA HIS A 197 -2.49 -2.46 1.36
C HIS A 197 -2.23 -3.29 2.63
N GLU A 198 -1.02 -3.82 2.79
CA GLU A 198 -0.70 -4.65 3.96
C GLU A 198 -0.80 -3.90 5.30
N MET A 199 -0.47 -2.61 5.30
CA MET A 199 -0.60 -1.78 6.48
C MET A 199 -2.05 -1.58 6.92
N LEU A 200 -3.03 -1.72 6.02
CA LEU A 200 -4.47 -1.61 6.36
C LEU A 200 -4.96 -2.80 7.19
N HIS A 201 -4.35 -3.96 7.04
CA HIS A 201 -4.66 -5.15 7.84
C HIS A 201 -4.22 -5.02 9.31
N TRP A 202 -3.42 -4.01 9.65
CA TRP A 202 -2.88 -3.82 10.99
C TRP A 202 -3.81 -3.01 11.89
N TYR A 203 -4.69 -3.72 12.60
CA TYR A 203 -5.63 -3.14 13.58
C TYR A 203 -4.98 -2.14 14.56
N GLY A 204 -3.81 -2.48 15.12
CA GLY A 204 -3.14 -1.66 16.11
C GLY A 204 -2.82 -0.24 15.64
N LEU A 205 -2.60 -0.04 14.32
CA LEU A 205 -2.38 1.29 13.75
C LEU A 205 -3.63 2.18 13.82
N PHE A 206 -4.82 1.58 13.75
CA PHE A 206 -6.08 2.29 13.60
C PHE A 206 -6.96 2.28 14.85
N GLN A 207 -6.48 1.73 15.98
CA GLN A 207 -7.25 1.67 17.23
C GLN A 207 -7.72 3.05 17.73
N ASP A 208 -7.01 4.11 17.38
CA ASP A 208 -7.33 5.50 17.74
C ASP A 208 -8.23 6.20 16.68
N VAL A 209 -8.54 5.54 15.57
CA VAL A 209 -9.47 6.08 14.57
C VAL A 209 -10.90 6.00 15.14
N PRO A 210 -11.64 7.13 15.21
CA PRO A 210 -12.99 7.11 15.75
C PRO A 210 -13.89 6.10 15.04
N TYR A 211 -14.57 5.28 15.85
CA TYR A 211 -15.55 4.27 15.42
C TYR A 211 -14.98 3.11 14.60
N PHE A 212 -13.65 2.88 14.60
CA PHE A 212 -13.05 1.79 13.82
C PHE A 212 -13.68 0.43 14.11
N ASP A 213 -13.85 0.09 15.39
CA ASP A 213 -14.46 -1.16 15.86
C ASP A 213 -15.97 -1.29 15.60
N GLN A 214 -16.63 -0.21 15.17
CA GLN A 214 -18.05 -0.19 14.83
C GLN A 214 -18.27 -0.26 13.32
N VAL A 215 -17.29 0.20 12.54
CA VAL A 215 -17.34 0.24 11.07
C VAL A 215 -16.73 -1.03 10.48
N ILE A 216 -15.62 -1.51 11.04
CA ILE A 216 -14.87 -2.65 10.51
C ILE A 216 -15.23 -3.92 11.25
N GLU A 217 -15.59 -4.96 10.49
CA GLU A 217 -15.96 -6.26 11.05
C GLU A 217 -14.77 -7.01 11.67
N GLU A 218 -15.07 -7.82 12.69
CA GLU A 218 -14.09 -8.73 13.27
C GLU A 218 -13.79 -9.90 12.32
N ASN A 219 -12.51 -10.22 12.15
CA ASN A 219 -12.08 -11.40 11.42
C ASN A 219 -12.33 -12.70 12.22
N SER A 220 -11.93 -13.85 11.65
CA SER A 220 -12.14 -15.17 12.27
C SER A 220 -11.47 -15.38 13.64
N VAL A 221 -10.50 -14.53 14.01
CA VAL A 221 -9.85 -14.54 15.33
C VAL A 221 -10.38 -13.45 16.27
N GLY A 222 -11.44 -12.74 15.86
CA GLY A 222 -12.15 -11.72 16.63
C GLY A 222 -11.38 -10.40 16.79
N ILE A 223 -10.64 -9.99 15.75
CA ILE A 223 -9.94 -8.71 15.69
C ILE A 223 -10.57 -7.90 14.56
N PRO A 224 -11.05 -6.65 14.79
CA PRO A 224 -11.49 -5.77 13.73
C PRO A 224 -10.37 -5.56 12.72
N GLN A 225 -10.60 -5.87 11.45
CA GLN A 225 -9.56 -5.83 10.43
C GLN A 225 -10.14 -5.43 9.09
N ILE A 226 -9.60 -4.38 8.48
CA ILE A 226 -9.80 -4.13 7.06
C ILE A 226 -9.13 -5.31 6.36
N GLY A 227 -9.90 -6.18 5.74
CA GLY A 227 -9.43 -7.47 5.23
C GLY A 227 -9.24 -7.46 3.72
N ASP A 228 -9.05 -8.67 3.20
CA ASP A 228 -9.16 -8.96 1.78
C ASP A 228 -10.53 -9.55 1.51
N PHE A 229 -11.33 -8.84 0.72
CA PHE A 229 -12.66 -9.33 0.40
C PHE A 229 -12.59 -10.63 -0.41
N GLN A 230 -13.37 -11.61 0.02
CA GLN A 230 -13.60 -12.87 -0.68
C GLN A 230 -15.10 -13.06 -0.81
N GLY A 231 -15.59 -13.28 -2.03
CA GLY A 231 -17.03 -13.28 -2.26
C GLY A 231 -17.46 -13.99 -3.53
N PRO A 232 -18.77 -14.15 -3.75
CA PRO A 232 -19.27 -14.71 -5.00
C PRO A 232 -19.37 -13.68 -6.13
N LYS A 233 -19.52 -12.39 -5.80
CA LYS A 233 -19.66 -11.25 -6.74
C LYS A 233 -19.25 -9.93 -6.08
N PRO A 234 -18.10 -9.32 -6.42
CA PRO A 234 -17.00 -9.91 -7.21
C PRO A 234 -16.42 -11.18 -6.53
N PRO A 235 -15.64 -12.01 -7.25
CA PRO A 235 -15.00 -13.20 -6.67
C PRO A 235 -14.04 -12.86 -5.52
N ASP A 236 -13.41 -11.70 -5.59
CA ASP A 236 -12.49 -11.16 -4.59
C ASP A 236 -12.55 -9.61 -4.64
N GLY A 237 -11.79 -8.95 -3.77
CA GLY A 237 -11.65 -7.50 -3.76
C GLY A 237 -10.35 -6.98 -4.39
N TYR A 238 -9.57 -7.82 -5.07
CA TYR A 238 -8.23 -7.46 -5.55
C TYR A 238 -8.29 -6.72 -6.88
N GLY A 239 -7.44 -5.70 -7.02
CA GLY A 239 -7.34 -4.92 -8.24
C GLY A 239 -8.33 -3.75 -8.32
N SER A 240 -8.12 -2.88 -9.30
CA SER A 240 -8.96 -1.69 -9.49
C SER A 240 -10.39 -2.03 -9.91
N PHE A 241 -10.59 -3.06 -10.74
CA PHE A 241 -11.91 -3.43 -11.23
C PHE A 241 -12.79 -4.02 -10.11
N HIS A 242 -12.31 -5.05 -9.41
CA HIS A 242 -13.10 -5.65 -8.35
C HIS A 242 -13.28 -4.71 -7.15
N ALA A 243 -12.26 -3.96 -6.73
CA ALA A 243 -12.41 -2.97 -5.68
C ALA A 243 -13.48 -1.91 -6.03
N GLN A 244 -13.52 -1.45 -7.29
CA GLN A 244 -14.54 -0.51 -7.77
C GLN A 244 -15.95 -1.12 -7.78
N GLN A 245 -16.09 -2.43 -8.02
CA GLN A 245 -17.39 -3.10 -7.91
C GLN A 245 -17.86 -3.22 -6.47
N LEU A 246 -16.92 -3.47 -5.55
CA LEU A 246 -17.21 -3.73 -4.14
C LEU A 246 -17.58 -2.45 -3.38
N ARG A 247 -16.84 -1.36 -3.59
CA ARG A 247 -17.02 -0.05 -2.93
C ARG A 247 -17.10 -0.14 -1.39
N SER A 248 -16.14 -0.82 -0.77
CA SER A 248 -16.19 -1.15 0.66
C SER A 248 -15.01 -0.59 1.45
N VAL A 249 -15.29 -0.25 2.71
CA VAL A 249 -14.29 0.09 3.75
C VAL A 249 -13.66 -1.15 4.40
N ASP A 250 -14.20 -2.34 4.17
CA ASP A 250 -13.67 -3.60 4.71
C ASP A 250 -12.62 -4.25 3.80
N ASN A 251 -12.30 -3.65 2.65
CA ASN A 251 -11.36 -4.20 1.67
C ASN A 251 -10.14 -3.31 1.51
N ALA A 252 -8.94 -3.85 1.74
CA ALA A 252 -7.70 -3.11 1.69
C ALA A 252 -7.42 -2.51 0.29
N ASP A 253 -7.77 -3.23 -0.78
CA ASP A 253 -7.55 -2.76 -2.15
C ASP A 253 -8.44 -1.57 -2.56
N ASN A 254 -9.59 -1.36 -1.91
CA ASN A 254 -10.36 -0.13 -2.11
C ASN A 254 -9.57 1.12 -1.70
N PHE A 255 -8.80 1.03 -0.61
CA PHE A 255 -7.94 2.13 -0.17
C PHE A 255 -6.68 2.23 -1.02
N ARG A 256 -6.04 1.10 -1.35
CA ARG A 256 -4.84 1.08 -2.20
C ARG A 256 -5.11 1.76 -3.53
N VAL A 257 -6.12 1.30 -4.25
CA VAL A 257 -6.40 1.79 -5.60
C VAL A 257 -6.86 3.24 -5.57
N TYR A 258 -7.66 3.65 -4.58
CA TYR A 258 -8.00 5.06 -4.40
C TYR A 258 -6.72 5.91 -4.19
N ALA A 259 -5.80 5.48 -3.32
CA ALA A 259 -4.57 6.23 -3.06
C ALA A 259 -3.66 6.33 -4.29
N GLU A 260 -3.54 5.24 -5.06
CA GLU A 260 -2.81 5.22 -6.34
C GLU A 260 -3.45 6.15 -7.37
N SER A 261 -4.77 6.12 -7.52
CA SER A 261 -5.51 6.99 -8.45
C SER A 261 -5.34 8.48 -8.08
N LYS A 262 -5.41 8.81 -6.78
CA LYS A 262 -5.13 10.17 -6.28
C LYS A 262 -3.70 10.60 -6.55
N TYR A 263 -2.73 9.73 -6.26
CA TYR A 263 -1.31 10.00 -6.49
C TYR A 263 -1.00 10.28 -7.95
N TRP A 264 -1.44 9.40 -8.85
CA TRP A 264 -1.18 9.55 -10.27
C TRP A 264 -1.98 10.71 -10.87
N GLY A 265 -3.21 10.95 -10.40
CA GLY A 265 -3.99 12.11 -10.82
C GLY A 265 -3.29 13.44 -10.47
N PHE A 266 -2.74 13.52 -9.26
CA PHE A 266 -1.93 14.65 -8.81
C PHE A 266 -0.63 14.80 -9.63
N THR A 267 0.12 13.71 -9.77
CA THR A 267 1.44 13.68 -10.43
C THR A 267 1.33 14.00 -11.92
N CYS A 268 0.36 13.40 -12.61
CA CYS A 268 0.12 13.57 -14.04
C CYS A 268 -0.79 14.75 -14.37
N ARG A 269 -1.30 15.46 -13.35
CA ARG A 269 -2.18 16.64 -13.49
C ARG A 269 -3.40 16.38 -14.38
N ARG A 270 -4.05 15.23 -14.16
CA ARG A 270 -5.26 14.82 -14.89
C ARG A 270 -6.11 13.89 -14.03
N SER A 271 -7.38 13.76 -14.38
CA SER A 271 -8.26 12.75 -13.77
C SER A 271 -8.18 11.43 -14.53
N PHE A 272 -8.20 10.32 -13.80
CA PHE A 272 -8.31 8.97 -14.35
C PHE A 272 -9.74 8.46 -14.22
N LYS A 273 -10.18 7.66 -15.20
CA LYS A 273 -11.49 7.01 -15.20
C LYS A 273 -11.47 5.69 -14.42
N GLY A 274 -12.65 5.20 -14.09
CA GLY A 274 -12.83 3.86 -13.53
C GLY A 274 -12.21 2.76 -14.37
N SER A 275 -11.73 1.72 -13.69
CA SER A 275 -11.35 0.47 -14.35
C SER A 275 -12.53 -0.10 -15.14
N THR A 276 -12.22 -0.78 -16.23
CA THR A 276 -13.15 -1.21 -17.27
C THR A 276 -13.49 -2.70 -17.20
N ASP A 277 -12.50 -3.55 -16.94
CA ASP A 277 -12.66 -4.99 -16.82
C ASP A 277 -11.51 -5.63 -16.02
N THR A 278 -11.57 -6.95 -15.83
CA THR A 278 -10.59 -7.71 -15.04
C THR A 278 -9.18 -7.70 -15.65
N ALA A 279 -9.01 -7.35 -16.93
CA ALA A 279 -7.67 -7.27 -17.51
C ALA A 279 -6.88 -6.10 -16.91
N ASP A 280 -7.57 -5.04 -16.46
CA ASP A 280 -6.94 -3.90 -15.78
C ASP A 280 -6.26 -4.31 -14.47
N ASP A 281 -6.76 -5.34 -13.80
CA ASP A 281 -6.21 -5.88 -12.55
C ASP A 281 -4.94 -6.71 -12.78
N GLU A 282 -4.71 -7.16 -14.01
CA GLU A 282 -3.67 -8.11 -14.36
C GLU A 282 -2.66 -7.56 -15.38
N LEU A 283 -2.66 -6.27 -15.72
CA LEU A 283 -1.83 -5.75 -16.83
C LEU A 283 -0.32 -5.99 -16.65
N ARG A 284 0.21 -5.91 -15.43
CA ARG A 284 1.61 -6.28 -15.15
C ARG A 284 1.75 -7.79 -14.96
N THR A 285 0.77 -8.43 -14.33
CA THR A 285 0.71 -9.89 -14.12
C THR A 285 0.75 -10.69 -15.42
N SER A 286 -0.04 -10.28 -16.40
CA SER A 286 -0.17 -10.92 -17.71
C SER A 286 1.03 -10.66 -18.62
N GLN A 287 1.60 -9.44 -18.61
CA GLN A 287 2.85 -9.14 -19.32
C GLN A 287 4.01 -10.05 -18.87
N ARG A 288 4.07 -10.38 -17.57
CA ARG A 288 5.06 -11.33 -17.01
C ARG A 288 4.92 -12.73 -17.63
N SER A 289 3.70 -13.23 -17.80
CA SER A 289 3.45 -14.57 -18.35
C SER A 289 3.91 -14.73 -19.81
N THR A 290 4.02 -13.62 -20.55
CA THR A 290 4.49 -13.63 -21.95
C THR A 290 6.01 -13.50 -22.11
N GLN A 291 6.74 -13.19 -21.03
CA GLN A 291 8.21 -13.01 -21.04
C GLN A 291 8.98 -14.18 -20.42
N LEU A 292 8.32 -15.15 -19.79
CA LEU A 292 8.97 -16.40 -19.39
C LEU A 292 9.21 -17.26 -20.64
N PRO A 293 10.42 -17.82 -20.84
CA PRO A 293 10.62 -18.80 -21.91
C PRO A 293 9.65 -19.97 -21.72
N PRO A 294 9.18 -20.60 -22.80
CA PRO A 294 8.30 -21.75 -22.68
C PRO A 294 8.98 -22.81 -21.81
N ILE A 295 8.29 -23.20 -20.73
CA ILE A 295 8.74 -24.32 -19.90
C ILE A 295 8.57 -25.57 -20.76
N ASN A 296 9.66 -26.30 -21.02
CA ASN A 296 9.59 -27.58 -21.69
C ASN A 296 8.71 -28.55 -20.89
N ASP A 297 8.12 -29.57 -21.52
CA ASP A 297 7.31 -30.61 -20.86
C ASP A 297 8.07 -31.35 -19.72
N ASP A 298 9.37 -31.11 -19.53
CA ASP A 298 10.21 -31.65 -18.46
C ASP A 298 10.52 -30.67 -17.30
N GLY A 299 9.98 -29.43 -17.33
CA GLY A 299 10.16 -28.45 -16.26
C GLY A 299 11.50 -27.70 -16.28
N SER A 300 12.28 -27.78 -17.36
CA SER A 300 13.49 -26.97 -17.55
C SER A 300 13.19 -25.62 -18.24
N LEU A 301 13.95 -24.58 -17.85
CA LEU A 301 13.96 -23.26 -18.50
C LEU A 301 14.98 -23.28 -19.67
N GLU A 302 14.62 -22.71 -20.83
CA GLU A 302 15.58 -22.43 -21.93
C GLU A 302 16.63 -21.37 -21.56
#